data_AF-A0A7W7YHZ6-F1
#
_entry.id   AF-A0A7W7YHZ6-F1
#
_cell.length_a   1.000
_cell.length_b   1.000
_cell.length_c   1.000
_cell.angle_alpha   90.00
_cell.angle_beta   90.00
_cell.angle_gamma   90.00
#
_symmetry.space_group_name_H-M   'P 1'
#
loop_
_entity.id
_entity.type
_entity.pdbx_description
1 polymer ?
#
loop_
_entity_poly.entity_id
_entity_poly.type
_entity_poly.pdbx_seq_one_letter_code
_entity_poly.pdbx_strand_id
1 'polypeptide(L)'
;MRRHILPLLVLLLLLAGVACMVWLKPGPAKVNMATNTVSAEAPVAEQVAEVQPRPVSAAPVPLSSPPLDPARFRRAYLISLDGAKLGLENAEDIEGDFASPRRRQEEWTGMLRCRLISADGKVLAEELLPAPDHLCTVLDARDGTPKPVTYTPPGPVLFQLRLPRRADATRLDIARITGPGALARDLPLGSLSLLPP
;
A
#
# COMPACT_ATOMS: atom_id res chain seq x y z
N MET A 1 13.61 -62.85 -4.16
CA MET A 1 13.26 -61.69 -3.30
C MET A 1 14.08 -60.44 -3.67
N ARG A 2 14.00 -59.92 -4.90
CA ARG A 2 14.82 -58.75 -5.35
C ARG A 2 14.03 -57.61 -6.03
N ARG A 3 12.69 -57.69 -6.06
CA ARG A 3 11.85 -56.74 -6.82
C ARG A 3 11.38 -55.50 -6.04
N HIS A 4 11.66 -55.40 -4.73
CA HIS A 4 11.23 -54.27 -3.89
C HIS A 4 12.33 -53.25 -3.56
N ILE A 5 13.56 -53.47 -4.03
CA ILE A 5 14.70 -52.59 -3.71
C ILE A 5 14.66 -51.30 -4.53
N LEU A 6 14.19 -51.37 -5.79
CA LEU A 6 14.08 -50.24 -6.69
C LEU A 6 13.11 -49.13 -6.21
N PRO A 7 11.86 -49.42 -5.80
CA PRO A 7 10.96 -48.36 -5.33
C PRO A 7 11.44 -47.69 -4.04
N LEU A 8 12.14 -48.43 -3.18
CA LEU A 8 12.66 -47.92 -1.91
C LEU A 8 13.86 -46.97 -2.13
N LEU A 9 14.72 -47.26 -3.11
CA LEU A 9 15.83 -46.39 -3.52
C LEU A 9 15.34 -45.08 -4.13
N VAL A 10 14.27 -45.13 -4.94
CA VAL A 10 13.66 -43.94 -5.55
C VAL A 10 13.02 -43.04 -4.48
N LEU A 11 12.34 -43.64 -3.50
CA LEU A 11 11.75 -42.91 -2.38
C LEU A 11 12.83 -42.19 -1.53
N LEU A 12 13.95 -42.86 -1.27
CA LEU A 12 15.07 -42.30 -0.51
C LEU A 12 15.73 -41.11 -1.24
N LEU A 13 15.89 -41.20 -2.57
CA LEU A 13 16.41 -40.11 -3.40
C LEU A 13 15.50 -38.89 -3.40
N LEU A 14 14.18 -39.09 -3.47
CA LEU A 14 13.20 -38.00 -3.39
C LEU A 14 13.22 -37.32 -2.01
N LEU A 15 13.29 -38.09 -0.92
CA LEU A 15 13.40 -37.54 0.44
C LEU A 15 14.70 -36.75 0.65
N ALA A 16 15.83 -37.24 0.14
CA ALA A 16 17.10 -36.53 0.21
C ALA A 16 17.09 -35.21 -0.58
N GLY A 17 16.45 -35.20 -1.76
CA GLY A 17 16.29 -33.98 -2.57
C GLY A 17 15.48 -32.89 -1.86
N VAL A 18 14.37 -33.27 -1.22
CA VAL A 18 13.54 -32.33 -0.45
C VAL A 18 14.29 -31.80 0.78
N ALA A 19 15.05 -32.66 1.48
CA ALA A 19 15.86 -32.22 2.62
C ALA A 19 16.96 -31.23 2.21
N CYS A 20 17.61 -31.43 1.05
CA CYS A 20 18.63 -30.52 0.53
C CYS A 20 18.06 -29.13 0.22
N MET A 21 16.84 -29.06 -0.34
CA MET A 21 16.18 -27.79 -0.68
C MET A 21 15.81 -26.95 0.55
N VAL A 22 15.54 -27.59 1.70
CA VAL A 22 15.19 -26.88 2.95
C VAL A 22 16.41 -26.21 3.61
N TRP A 23 17.62 -26.69 3.32
CA TRP A 23 18.86 -26.19 3.93
C TRP A 23 19.52 -25.04 3.16
N LEU A 24 19.13 -24.81 1.90
CA LEU A 24 19.58 -23.68 1.10
C LEU A 24 18.71 -22.43 1.37
N LYS A 25 18.81 -21.88 2.59
CA LYS A 25 18.35 -20.52 2.87
C LYS A 25 19.53 -19.54 2.75
N PRO A 26 19.59 -18.68 1.71
CA PRO A 26 20.56 -17.60 1.67
C PRO A 26 20.23 -16.56 2.74
N GLY A 27 21.18 -16.31 3.65
CA GLY A 27 21.07 -15.27 4.66
C GLY A 27 21.16 -13.87 4.05
N PRO A 28 20.53 -12.84 4.67
CA PRO A 28 20.54 -11.49 4.12
C PRO A 28 21.92 -10.82 4.26
N ALA A 29 22.42 -10.31 3.14
CA ALA A 29 23.63 -9.52 3.06
C ALA A 29 23.45 -8.17 3.79
N LYS A 30 24.48 -7.79 4.57
CA LYS A 30 24.58 -6.51 5.28
C LYS A 30 24.72 -5.36 4.28
N VAL A 31 23.83 -4.38 4.35
CA VAL A 31 23.96 -3.09 3.65
C VAL A 31 24.70 -2.12 4.56
N ASN A 32 25.86 -1.62 4.10
CA ASN A 32 26.63 -0.60 4.79
C ASN A 32 26.00 0.78 4.55
N MET A 33 25.66 1.46 5.65
CA MET A 33 25.34 2.88 5.70
C MET A 33 26.61 3.69 5.40
N ALA A 34 26.52 4.64 4.48
CA ALA A 34 27.46 5.75 4.37
C ALA A 34 26.69 7.06 4.58
N THR A 35 26.85 7.58 5.80
CA THR A 35 26.52 8.94 6.24
C THR A 35 27.53 9.91 5.64
N ASN A 36 27.09 11.10 5.21
CA ASN A 36 27.86 12.36 5.21
C ASN A 36 26.85 13.52 5.01
N THR A 37 26.39 14.19 6.07
CA THR A 37 26.91 15.43 6.72
C THR A 37 27.11 16.67 5.83
N VAL A 38 26.23 17.65 6.07
CA VAL A 38 26.46 19.09 6.36
C VAL A 38 27.04 20.00 5.26
N SER A 39 26.30 21.07 4.91
CA SER A 39 26.85 22.43 4.92
C SER A 39 25.74 23.48 5.10
N ALA A 40 25.99 24.41 6.02
CA ALA A 40 25.12 25.49 6.47
C ALA A 40 25.47 26.84 5.81
N GLU A 41 24.68 27.87 6.17
CA GLU A 41 25.03 29.32 6.20
C GLU A 41 24.89 30.06 4.84
N ALA A 42 24.30 31.25 4.69
CA ALA A 42 23.89 32.34 5.60
C ALA A 42 22.94 33.35 4.87
N PRO A 43 22.43 34.41 5.56
CA PRO A 43 21.22 35.20 5.24
C PRO A 43 21.50 36.64 4.76
N VAL A 44 20.48 37.36 4.20
CA VAL A 44 20.37 38.85 4.14
C VAL A 44 18.89 39.26 3.99
N ALA A 45 18.26 39.81 5.05
CA ALA A 45 17.82 41.21 5.25
C ALA A 45 16.84 41.76 4.18
N GLU A 46 15.56 41.99 4.50
CA GLU A 46 14.98 43.15 5.20
C GLU A 46 14.31 44.11 4.19
N GLN A 47 12.98 44.19 4.21
CA GLN A 47 12.26 45.43 3.98
C GLN A 47 10.84 45.36 4.55
N VAL A 48 10.64 46.25 5.52
CA VAL A 48 9.43 46.51 6.29
C VAL A 48 8.48 47.35 5.43
N ALA A 49 7.21 46.95 5.36
CA ALA A 49 6.11 47.85 5.05
C ALA A 49 4.95 47.54 6.02
N GLU A 50 4.91 48.37 7.06
CA GLU A 50 3.90 48.46 8.10
C GLU A 50 2.54 48.87 7.49
N VAL A 51 1.54 48.00 7.63
CA VAL A 51 0.12 48.39 7.50
C VAL A 51 -0.62 47.77 8.68
N GLN A 52 -0.88 48.59 9.70
CA GLN A 52 -1.74 48.23 10.83
C GLN A 52 -3.19 48.01 10.38
N PRO A 53 -3.85 46.91 10.76
CA PRO A 53 -5.30 46.85 10.83
C PRO A 53 -5.77 46.99 12.27
N ARG A 54 -6.56 48.04 12.51
CA ARG A 54 -7.35 48.36 13.69
C ARG A 54 -8.10 47.12 14.26
N PRO A 55 -8.07 46.86 15.58
CA PRO A 55 -8.79 45.73 16.14
C PRO A 55 -10.29 46.04 16.23
N VAL A 56 -11.09 45.36 15.41
CA VAL A 56 -12.54 45.29 15.62
C VAL A 56 -12.78 44.11 16.56
N SER A 57 -13.16 44.44 17.80
CA SER A 57 -13.61 43.49 18.81
C SER A 57 -14.89 42.80 18.33
N ALA A 58 -14.74 41.69 17.61
CA ALA A 58 -15.84 40.77 17.33
C ALA A 58 -15.99 39.82 18.52
N ALA A 59 -17.10 39.94 19.24
CA ALA A 59 -17.53 38.94 20.20
C ALA A 59 -17.57 37.56 19.52
N PRO A 60 -17.17 36.47 20.19
CA PRO A 60 -17.25 35.14 19.62
C PRO A 60 -18.73 34.76 19.49
N VAL A 61 -19.29 34.90 18.30
CA VAL A 61 -20.50 34.17 17.91
C VAL A 61 -20.08 32.70 17.90
N PRO A 62 -20.70 31.81 18.68
CA PRO A 62 -20.49 30.38 18.49
C PRO A 62 -21.07 30.04 17.11
N LEU A 63 -20.18 29.97 16.12
CA LEU A 63 -20.45 29.31 14.85
C LEU A 63 -20.66 27.84 15.18
N SER A 64 -21.91 27.48 15.46
CA SER A 64 -22.37 26.10 15.39
C SER A 64 -22.10 25.64 13.96
N SER A 65 -20.93 25.04 13.76
CA SER A 65 -20.58 24.36 12.51
C SER A 65 -21.70 23.36 12.21
N PRO A 66 -22.39 23.47 11.06
CA PRO A 66 -23.42 22.52 10.70
C PRO A 66 -22.80 21.11 10.67
N PRO A 67 -23.59 20.05 10.94
CA PRO A 67 -23.10 18.69 10.92
C PRO A 67 -22.44 18.43 9.56
N LEU A 68 -21.14 18.12 9.61
CA LEU A 68 -20.31 17.86 8.45
C LEU A 68 -20.96 16.73 7.66
N ASP A 69 -21.49 17.02 6.46
CA ASP A 69 -22.07 15.98 5.62
C ASP A 69 -20.97 14.96 5.27
N PRO A 70 -21.01 13.72 5.80
CA PRO A 70 -19.95 12.75 5.59
C PRO A 70 -19.80 12.35 4.12
N ALA A 71 -20.80 12.65 3.27
CA ALA A 71 -20.73 12.41 1.83
C ALA A 71 -19.83 13.42 1.10
N ARG A 72 -19.63 14.62 1.66
CA ARG A 72 -18.82 15.69 1.05
C ARG A 72 -17.32 15.56 1.27
N PHE A 73 -16.91 14.81 2.28
CA PHE A 73 -15.50 14.72 2.67
C PHE A 73 -14.95 13.32 2.51
N ARG A 74 -13.82 13.21 1.83
CA ARG A 74 -13.00 12.00 1.78
C ARG A 74 -11.62 12.29 2.33
N ARG A 75 -10.92 11.25 2.75
CA ARG A 75 -9.50 11.32 3.08
C ARG A 75 -8.70 10.67 1.97
N ALA A 76 -7.80 11.45 1.38
CA ALA A 76 -6.83 10.99 0.42
C ALA A 76 -5.56 10.55 1.15
N TYR A 77 -5.15 9.30 0.92
CA TYR A 77 -3.90 8.74 1.44
C TYR A 77 -2.91 8.63 0.28
N LEU A 78 -1.77 9.30 0.39
CA LEU A 78 -0.63 9.10 -0.51
C LEU A 78 0.24 7.99 0.06
N ILE A 79 0.37 6.90 -0.69
CA ILE A 79 0.98 5.66 -0.23
C ILE A 79 2.14 5.31 -1.16
N SER A 80 3.26 4.90 -0.58
CA SER A 80 4.38 4.32 -1.30
C SER A 80 4.36 2.79 -1.23
N LEU A 81 4.67 2.14 -2.34
CA LEU A 81 4.84 0.70 -2.44
C LEU A 81 6.21 0.39 -3.04
N ASP A 82 7.11 -0.14 -2.23
CA ASP A 82 8.44 -0.59 -2.64
C ASP A 82 8.53 -2.12 -2.50
N GLY A 83 8.24 -2.82 -3.59
CA GLY A 83 8.07 -4.27 -3.60
C GLY A 83 6.90 -4.70 -2.72
N ALA A 84 7.19 -5.25 -1.54
CA ALA A 84 6.18 -5.68 -0.55
C ALA A 84 6.11 -4.76 0.68
N LYS A 85 6.77 -3.60 0.65
CA LYS A 85 6.79 -2.65 1.76
C LYS A 85 5.86 -1.48 1.45
N LEU A 86 4.94 -1.21 2.38
CA LEU A 86 4.03 -0.07 2.32
C LEU A 86 4.54 1.06 3.19
N GLY A 87 4.44 2.29 2.69
CA GLY A 87 4.67 3.52 3.44
C GLY A 87 3.49 4.48 3.30
N LEU A 88 3.13 5.18 4.38
CA LEU A 88 2.17 6.28 4.33
C LEU A 88 2.96 7.58 4.22
N GLU A 89 2.89 8.23 3.07
CA GLU A 89 3.64 9.47 2.80
C GLU A 89 2.86 10.69 3.26
N ASN A 90 1.54 10.71 3.03
CA ASN A 90 0.67 11.82 3.42
C ASN A 90 -0.78 11.35 3.58
N ALA A 91 -1.56 12.09 4.38
CA ALA A 91 -3.00 11.94 4.47
C ALA A 91 -3.67 13.33 4.53
N GLU A 92 -4.57 13.62 3.60
CA GLU A 92 -5.22 14.92 3.46
C GLU A 92 -6.74 14.75 3.33
N ASP A 93 -7.50 15.60 4.02
CA ASP A 93 -8.95 15.65 3.87
C ASP A 93 -9.31 16.51 2.64
N ILE A 94 -10.08 15.92 1.72
CA ILE A 94 -10.52 16.55 0.48
C ILE A 94 -12.04 16.74 0.51
N GLU A 95 -12.50 17.94 0.11
CA GLU A 95 -13.92 18.26 -0.06
C GLU A 95 -14.31 18.13 -1.53
N GLY A 96 -15.48 17.54 -1.80
CA GLY A 96 -16.00 17.44 -3.15
C GLY A 96 -17.36 16.77 -3.21
N ASP A 97 -17.97 16.81 -4.40
CA ASP A 97 -19.16 16.03 -4.70
C ASP A 97 -18.74 14.59 -5.10
N PHE A 98 -18.58 13.73 -4.11
CA PHE A 98 -18.20 12.35 -4.33
C PHE A 98 -19.43 11.49 -4.62
N ALA A 99 -19.74 11.32 -5.90
CA ALA A 99 -20.81 10.42 -6.31
C ALA A 99 -20.61 9.00 -5.75
N SER A 100 -21.69 8.42 -5.23
CA SER A 100 -21.67 7.01 -4.82
C SER A 100 -21.48 6.11 -6.06
N PRO A 101 -20.66 5.05 -5.96
CA PRO A 101 -20.48 4.11 -7.05
C PRO A 101 -21.82 3.50 -7.46
N ARG A 102 -22.17 3.58 -8.75
CA ARG A 102 -23.46 3.04 -9.26
C ARG A 102 -23.48 1.52 -9.35
N ARG A 103 -22.30 0.88 -9.34
CA ARG A 103 -22.12 -0.57 -9.43
C ARG A 103 -21.01 -1.01 -8.50
N ARG A 104 -21.09 -2.25 -8.02
CA ARG A 104 -19.97 -2.90 -7.33
C ARG A 104 -18.83 -3.05 -8.32
N GLN A 105 -17.65 -2.61 -7.90
CA GLN A 105 -16.43 -2.71 -8.71
C GLN A 105 -16.06 -4.19 -8.85
N GLU A 106 -15.68 -4.62 -10.06
CA GLU A 106 -15.30 -6.01 -10.30
C GLU A 106 -13.92 -6.31 -9.71
N GLU A 107 -13.76 -7.53 -9.19
CA GLU A 107 -12.53 -7.98 -8.54
C GLU A 107 -11.65 -8.75 -9.53
N TRP A 108 -10.49 -8.18 -9.85
CA TRP A 108 -9.58 -8.74 -10.86
C TRP A 108 -8.23 -9.08 -10.24
N THR A 109 -7.57 -10.11 -10.78
CA THR A 109 -6.20 -10.48 -10.37
C THR A 109 -5.25 -9.30 -10.59
N GLY A 110 -4.42 -9.03 -9.59
CA GLY A 110 -3.45 -7.95 -9.63
C GLY A 110 -3.99 -6.62 -9.11
N MET A 111 -5.28 -6.49 -8.82
CA MET A 111 -5.81 -5.31 -8.12
C MET A 111 -5.37 -5.29 -6.65
N LEU A 112 -5.34 -4.10 -6.07
CA LEU A 112 -5.25 -3.87 -4.64
C LEU A 112 -6.65 -3.78 -4.05
N ARG A 113 -6.84 -4.46 -2.92
CA ARG A 113 -7.95 -4.27 -2.02
C ARG A 113 -7.47 -3.50 -0.82
N CYS A 114 -8.00 -2.30 -0.65
CA CYS A 114 -7.65 -1.39 0.43
C CYS A 114 -8.84 -1.30 1.38
N ARG A 115 -8.63 -1.66 2.66
CA ARG A 115 -9.68 -1.69 3.68
C ARG A 115 -9.34 -0.74 4.82
N LEU A 116 -10.27 0.16 5.11
CA LEU A 116 -10.22 0.97 6.32
C LEU A 116 -10.78 0.16 7.48
N ILE A 117 -10.01 0.03 8.57
CA ILE A 117 -10.37 -0.85 9.68
C ILE A 117 -10.47 -0.06 10.99
N SER A 118 -11.48 -0.38 11.79
CA SER A 118 -11.65 0.17 13.14
C SER A 118 -10.73 -0.49 14.17
N ALA A 119 -10.65 0.10 15.37
CA ALA A 119 -9.92 -0.49 16.49
C ALA A 119 -10.37 -1.95 16.79
N ASP A 120 -11.66 -2.21 16.67
CA ASP A 120 -12.27 -3.53 16.89
C ASP A 120 -12.08 -4.51 15.73
N GLY A 121 -11.34 -4.12 14.67
CA GLY A 121 -11.12 -4.96 13.49
C GLY A 121 -12.25 -4.97 12.47
N LYS A 122 -13.26 -4.08 12.59
CA LYS A 122 -14.36 -3.98 11.64
C LYS A 122 -13.93 -3.23 10.38
N VAL A 123 -14.31 -3.74 9.20
CA VAL A 123 -14.14 -3.02 7.94
C VAL A 123 -15.14 -1.85 7.87
N LEU A 124 -14.61 -0.63 7.82
CA LEU A 124 -15.38 0.62 7.77
C LEU A 124 -15.62 1.08 6.34
N ALA A 125 -14.64 0.85 5.46
CA ALA A 125 -14.71 1.15 4.04
C ALA A 125 -13.77 0.21 3.28
N GLU A 126 -14.10 -0.07 2.02
CA GLU A 126 -13.27 -0.87 1.11
C GLU A 126 -13.24 -0.17 -0.25
N GLU A 127 -12.07 -0.16 -0.88
CA GLU A 127 -11.87 0.34 -2.24
C GLU A 127 -10.95 -0.60 -3.01
N LEU A 128 -11.24 -0.79 -4.30
CA LEU A 128 -10.42 -1.59 -5.20
C LEU A 128 -9.70 -0.66 -6.18
N LEU A 129 -8.39 -0.86 -6.32
CA LEU A 129 -7.55 -0.07 -7.21
C LEU A 129 -6.71 -0.99 -8.09
N PRO A 130 -6.40 -0.63 -9.34
CA PRO A 130 -5.34 -1.31 -10.07
C PRO A 130 -4.02 -1.15 -9.30
N ALA A 131 -3.24 -2.22 -9.16
CA ALA A 131 -1.96 -2.10 -8.48
C ALA A 131 -0.98 -1.25 -9.29
N PRO A 132 -0.28 -0.32 -8.64
CA PRO A 132 0.58 0.64 -9.32
C PRO A 132 1.95 0.04 -9.71
N ASP A 133 2.39 -0.99 -8.98
CA ASP A 133 3.48 -1.87 -9.35
C ASP A 133 2.95 -2.90 -10.35
N HIS A 134 3.11 -2.57 -11.64
CA HIS A 134 2.71 -3.43 -12.74
C HIS A 134 3.48 -4.76 -12.71
N LEU A 135 2.93 -5.79 -12.05
CA LEU A 135 3.31 -7.18 -12.23
C LEU A 135 2.74 -7.68 -13.57
N CYS A 136 3.34 -7.22 -14.66
CA CYS A 136 3.04 -7.75 -15.97
C CYS A 136 3.80 -9.07 -16.15
N THR A 137 3.07 -10.12 -16.50
CA THR A 137 3.68 -11.35 -16.99
C THR A 137 3.91 -11.19 -18.48
N VAL A 138 5.14 -10.83 -18.86
CA VAL A 138 5.54 -10.75 -20.26
C VAL A 138 5.95 -12.15 -20.70
N LEU A 139 5.40 -12.63 -21.81
CA LEU A 139 5.89 -13.85 -22.44
C LEU A 139 7.14 -13.50 -23.23
N ASP A 140 8.33 -13.68 -22.66
CA ASP A 140 9.58 -13.51 -23.39
C ASP A 140 9.93 -14.83 -24.09
N ALA A 141 10.25 -14.75 -25.37
CA ALA A 141 10.52 -15.89 -26.25
C ALA A 141 11.98 -15.96 -26.71
N ARG A 142 12.93 -15.38 -25.95
CA ARG A 142 14.38 -15.40 -26.29
C ARG A 142 14.91 -16.78 -26.67
N ASP A 143 14.39 -17.85 -26.07
CA ASP A 143 14.80 -19.24 -26.32
C ASP A 143 13.77 -20.04 -27.15
N GLY A 144 12.80 -19.38 -27.81
CA GLY A 144 11.75 -20.04 -28.59
C GLY A 144 10.62 -20.69 -27.78
N THR A 145 10.69 -20.66 -26.44
CA THR A 145 9.58 -21.04 -25.55
C THR A 145 9.13 -19.80 -24.77
N PRO A 146 7.84 -19.39 -24.86
CA PRO A 146 7.35 -18.25 -24.12
C PRO A 146 7.41 -18.56 -22.63
N LYS A 147 8.31 -17.88 -21.91
CA LYS A 147 8.43 -17.99 -20.45
C LYS A 147 7.81 -16.75 -19.82
N PRO A 148 6.96 -16.91 -18.78
CA PRO A 148 6.45 -15.78 -18.04
C PRO A 148 7.60 -15.08 -17.31
N VAL A 149 7.86 -13.83 -17.69
CA VAL A 149 8.79 -12.94 -17.02
C VAL A 149 7.99 -11.88 -16.29
N THR A 150 8.20 -11.81 -14.98
CA THR A 150 7.58 -10.79 -14.14
C THR A 150 8.46 -9.55 -14.13
N TYR A 151 7.92 -8.44 -14.62
CA TYR A 151 8.58 -7.14 -14.49
C TYR A 151 8.10 -6.45 -13.21
N THR A 152 9.01 -5.79 -12.50
CA THR A 152 8.70 -4.91 -11.37
C THR A 152 9.44 -3.61 -11.59
N PRO A 153 8.76 -2.45 -11.53
CA PRO A 153 9.42 -1.16 -11.69
C PRO A 153 10.50 -0.97 -10.61
N PRO A 154 11.65 -0.35 -10.95
CA PRO A 154 12.70 -0.08 -9.97
C PRO A 154 12.27 1.06 -9.02
N GLY A 155 12.27 0.77 -7.72
CA GLY A 155 12.03 1.75 -6.65
C GLY A 155 10.58 1.88 -6.19
N PRO A 156 10.31 2.78 -5.23
CA PRO A 156 8.99 2.97 -4.65
C PRO A 156 8.03 3.58 -5.68
N VAL A 157 6.84 2.97 -5.80
CA VAL A 157 5.74 3.50 -6.61
C VAL A 157 4.76 4.23 -5.69
N LEU A 158 4.43 5.47 -6.03
CA LEU A 158 3.44 6.27 -5.30
C LEU A 158 2.05 6.12 -5.92
N PHE A 159 1.04 6.02 -5.07
CA PHE A 159 -0.36 6.02 -5.49
C PHE A 159 -1.25 6.70 -4.45
N GLN A 160 -2.40 7.21 -4.91
CA GLN A 160 -3.38 7.89 -4.07
C GLN A 160 -4.63 7.01 -3.89
N LEU A 161 -5.04 6.81 -2.65
CA LEU A 161 -6.26 6.10 -2.25
C LEU A 161 -7.26 7.08 -1.63
N ARG A 162 -8.57 6.99 -1.95
CA ARG A 162 -9.57 7.99 -1.53
C ARG A 162 -10.77 7.34 -0.84
N LEU A 163 -10.66 7.16 0.46
CA LEU A 163 -11.70 6.53 1.28
C LEU A 163 -12.55 7.58 2.02
N PRO A 164 -13.77 7.21 2.47
CA PRO A 164 -14.57 8.06 3.36
C PRO A 164 -13.80 8.47 4.62
N ARG A 165 -13.99 9.71 5.08
CA ARG A 165 -13.42 10.18 6.34
C ARG A 165 -14.15 9.52 7.51
N ARG A 166 -13.43 8.80 8.36
CA ARG A 166 -13.97 8.02 9.49
C ARG A 166 -13.13 8.26 10.74
N ALA A 167 -13.74 8.79 11.80
CA ALA A 167 -13.06 9.05 13.08
C ALA A 167 -12.72 7.76 13.85
N ASP A 168 -13.46 6.69 13.58
CA ASP A 168 -13.29 5.35 14.17
C ASP A 168 -12.23 4.49 13.46
N ALA A 169 -11.59 5.01 12.40
CA ALA A 169 -10.56 4.31 11.65
C ALA A 169 -9.20 4.37 12.36
N THR A 170 -8.55 3.21 12.50
CA THR A 170 -7.24 3.09 13.17
C THR A 170 -6.14 2.52 12.29
N ARG A 171 -6.51 1.77 11.25
CA ARG A 171 -5.54 1.22 10.31
C ARG A 171 -6.11 1.10 8.90
N LEU A 172 -5.20 1.08 7.94
CA LEU A 172 -5.46 0.79 6.54
C LEU A 172 -4.77 -0.52 6.17
N ASP A 173 -5.56 -1.57 5.92
CA ASP A 173 -5.07 -2.88 5.48
C ASP A 173 -5.08 -2.93 3.95
N ILE A 174 -3.96 -3.32 3.34
CA ILE A 174 -3.80 -3.39 1.89
C ILE A 174 -3.37 -4.80 1.51
N ALA A 175 -4.13 -5.41 0.60
CA ALA A 175 -3.85 -6.72 0.06
C ALA A 175 -3.89 -6.70 -1.47
N ARG A 176 -3.12 -7.58 -2.11
CA ARG A 176 -3.22 -7.85 -3.53
C ARG A 176 -4.21 -8.98 -3.78
N ILE A 177 -5.13 -8.76 -4.69
CA ILE A 177 -6.05 -9.80 -5.14
C ILE A 177 -5.31 -10.72 -6.10
N THR A 178 -5.36 -12.01 -5.82
CA THR A 178 -4.83 -13.08 -6.68
C THR A 178 -5.95 -14.05 -7.05
N GLY A 179 -6.01 -14.46 -8.31
CA GLY A 179 -7.09 -15.30 -8.82
C GLY A 179 -8.32 -14.49 -9.29
N PRO A 180 -9.17 -15.07 -10.16
CA PRO A 180 -10.32 -14.37 -10.73
C PRO A 180 -11.59 -14.51 -9.90
N GLY A 181 -12.38 -13.44 -9.78
CA GLY A 181 -13.76 -13.47 -9.29
C GLY A 181 -13.95 -14.23 -7.97
N ALA A 182 -14.78 -15.27 -7.98
CA ALA A 182 -15.08 -16.06 -6.79
C ALA A 182 -13.89 -16.84 -6.20
N LEU A 183 -12.80 -16.99 -6.96
CA LEU A 183 -11.56 -17.62 -6.50
C LEU A 183 -10.52 -16.59 -6.01
N ALA A 184 -10.90 -15.30 -5.97
CA ALA A 184 -10.04 -14.24 -5.50
C ALA A 184 -9.57 -14.50 -4.06
N ARG A 185 -8.27 -14.38 -3.85
CA ARG A 185 -7.61 -14.49 -2.55
C ARG A 185 -6.83 -13.22 -2.28
N ASP A 186 -6.91 -12.76 -1.04
CA ASP A 186 -6.13 -11.63 -0.55
C ASP A 186 -4.73 -12.10 -0.16
N LEU A 187 -3.72 -11.61 -0.87
CA LEU A 187 -2.32 -11.70 -0.49
C LEU A 187 -1.96 -10.41 0.27
N PRO A 188 -1.79 -10.45 1.61
CA PRO A 188 -1.53 -9.24 2.38
C PRO A 188 -0.21 -8.59 1.95
N LEU A 189 -0.26 -7.28 1.66
CA LEU A 189 0.93 -6.46 1.44
C LEU A 189 1.35 -5.77 2.75
N GLY A 190 0.39 -5.44 3.61
CA GLY A 190 0.65 -4.94 4.96
C GLY A 190 -0.48 -4.07 5.49
N SER A 191 -0.20 -3.44 6.63
CA SER A 191 -1.13 -2.56 7.33
C SER A 191 -0.42 -1.27 7.71
N LEU A 192 -1.08 -0.13 7.47
CA LEU A 192 -0.61 1.19 7.85
C LEU A 192 -1.42 1.67 9.05
N SER A 193 -0.75 2.07 10.13
CA SER A 193 -1.42 2.67 11.28
C SER A 193 -1.82 4.11 10.93
N LEU A 194 -3.07 4.46 11.20
CA LEU A 194 -3.59 5.80 10.98
C LEU A 194 -3.57 6.54 12.31
N LEU A 195 -2.96 7.72 12.32
CA LEU A 195 -3.11 8.61 13.46
C LEU A 195 -4.57 9.08 13.51
N PRO A 196 -5.15 9.20 14.73
CA PRO A 196 -6.45 9.81 14.88
C PRO A 196 -6.41 11.24 14.28
N PRO A 197 -7.52 11.69 13.67
CA PRO A 197 -7.62 13.00 13.05
C PRO A 197 -7.48 14.15 14.06
#